data_AF-A0A366ZQ44-F1
#
_entry.id   AF-A0A366ZQ44-F1
#
_cell.length_a   1.000
_cell.length_b   1.000
_cell.length_c   1.000
_cell.angle_alpha   90.00
_cell.angle_beta   90.00
_cell.angle_gamma   90.00
#
_symmetry.space_group_name_H-M   'P 1'
#
loop_
_entity.id
_entity.type
_entity.pdbx_description
1 polymer ?
#
loop_
_entity_poly.entity_id
_entity_poly.type
_entity_poly.pdbx_seq_one_letter_code
_entity_poly.pdbx_strand_id
1 'polypeptide(L)'
;MWYRLLTPKWVLLHLVVAALFVATFFLGYWQLSKAEAGGGAVNWSYALQWPLYGGMGLWFYLRMVRDELRRAPDADQPGNAVVLYQRPRIDTTGDPELAAYNAYLAELNERALGQRAGHGQ
;
A
#
# COMPACT_ATOMS: atom_id res chain seq x y z
N MET A 1 -15.55 9.88 16.03
CA MET A 1 -14.86 10.05 14.73
C MET A 1 -13.74 11.10 14.78
N TRP A 2 -13.97 12.32 15.25
CA TRP A 2 -12.96 13.40 15.27
C TRP A 2 -11.71 13.15 16.14
N TYR A 3 -11.83 12.37 17.23
CA TYR A 3 -10.70 12.05 18.11
C TYR A 3 -9.55 11.28 17.43
N ARG A 4 -9.78 10.59 16.30
CA ARG A 4 -8.72 9.92 15.55
C ARG A 4 -7.70 10.91 14.96
N LEU A 5 -8.17 12.09 14.56
CA LEU A 5 -7.34 13.18 14.04
C LEU A 5 -6.60 13.96 15.13
N LEU A 6 -6.95 13.75 16.40
CA LEU A 6 -6.30 14.37 17.56
C LEU A 6 -5.23 13.46 18.19
N THR A 7 -4.95 12.31 17.58
CA THR A 7 -3.82 11.47 18.01
C THR A 7 -2.48 12.21 17.79
N PRO A 8 -1.44 11.95 18.60
CA PRO A 8 -0.18 12.69 18.52
C PRO A 8 0.45 12.66 17.12
N LYS A 9 0.31 11.52 16.43
CA LYS A 9 0.75 11.33 15.05
C LYS A 9 0.05 12.30 14.10
N TRP A 10 -1.27 12.42 14.19
CA TRP A 10 -2.04 13.32 13.34
C TRP A 10 -1.78 14.78 13.66
N VAL A 11 -1.67 15.14 14.94
CA VAL A 11 -1.29 16.50 15.37
C VAL A 11 0.07 16.90 14.79
N LEU A 12 1.07 16.03 14.86
CA LEU A 12 2.37 16.26 14.22
C LEU A 12 2.22 16.46 12.70
N LEU A 13 1.39 15.65 12.05
CA LEU A 13 1.16 15.76 10.60
C LEU A 13 0.48 17.09 10.22
N HIS A 14 -0.50 17.54 11.00
CA HIS A 14 -1.10 18.87 10.85
C HIS A 14 -0.05 19.98 10.94
N LEU A 15 0.83 19.92 11.95
CA LEU A 15 1.89 20.90 12.15
C LEU A 15 2.90 20.91 11.00
N VAL A 16 3.34 19.73 10.55
CA VAL A 16 4.27 19.59 9.43
C VAL A 16 3.65 20.14 8.14
N VAL A 17 2.41 19.76 7.83
CA VAL A 17 1.73 20.26 6.62
C VAL A 17 1.51 21.76 6.69
N ALA A 18 1.09 22.30 7.84
CA ALA A 18 0.92 23.74 8.03
C ALA A 18 2.26 24.49 7.87
N ALA A 19 3.34 23.98 8.46
CA ALA A 19 4.66 24.57 8.34
C ALA A 19 5.17 24.55 6.89
N LEU A 20 5.03 23.42 6.19
CA LEU A 20 5.41 23.28 4.78
C LEU A 20 4.57 24.21 3.89
N PHE A 21 3.27 24.30 4.14
CA PHE A 21 2.38 25.20 3.40
C PHE A 21 2.82 26.65 3.57
N VAL A 22 3.01 27.13 4.80
CA VAL A 22 3.50 28.49 5.07
C VAL A 22 4.87 28.73 4.43
N ALA A 23 5.79 27.77 4.54
CA ALA A 23 7.11 27.87 3.93
C ALA A 23 7.05 28.00 2.40
N THR A 24 6.19 27.24 1.72
CA THR A 24 6.02 27.35 0.26
C THR A 24 5.46 28.70 -0.19
N PHE A 25 4.52 29.29 0.55
CA PHE A 25 4.01 30.63 0.26
C PHE A 25 5.04 31.72 0.57
N PHE A 26 5.79 31.58 1.66
CA PHE A 26 6.87 32.49 2.01
C PHE A 26 7.98 32.49 0.95
N LEU A 27 8.41 31.32 0.48
CA LEU A 27 9.39 31.18 -0.61
C LEU A 27 8.86 31.77 -1.92
N GLY A 28 7.59 31.54 -2.26
CA GLY A 28 6.96 32.11 -3.45
C GLY A 28 6.94 33.64 -3.40
N TYR A 29 6.53 34.21 -2.26
CA TYR A 29 6.52 35.66 -2.05
C TYR A 29 7.93 36.25 -2.10
N TRP A 30 8.90 35.60 -1.47
CA TRP A 30 10.29 36.03 -1.51
C TRP A 30 10.84 36.04 -2.95
N GLN A 31 10.54 35.00 -3.74
CA GLN A 31 10.94 34.97 -5.15
C GLN A 31 10.25 36.07 -5.99
N LEU A 32 8.98 36.37 -5.71
CA LEU A 32 8.26 37.47 -6.36
C LEU A 32 8.95 38.81 -6.08
N SER A 33 9.28 39.09 -4.81
CA SER A 33 9.97 40.32 -4.41
C SER A 33 11.37 40.46 -5.05
N LYS A 34 12.05 39.33 -5.30
CA LYS A 34 13.35 39.29 -6.00
C LYS A 34 13.20 39.43 -7.51
N ALA A 35 12.12 38.95 -8.10
CA ALA A 35 11.82 39.13 -9.51
C ALA A 35 11.58 40.61 -9.84
N GLU A 36 10.79 41.30 -9.02
CA GLU A 36 10.51 42.74 -9.17
C GLU A 36 11.76 43.61 -9.05
N ALA A 37 12.76 43.18 -8.26
CA ALA A 37 14.04 43.87 -8.08
C ALA A 37 15.06 43.64 -9.23
N GLY A 38 14.66 43.01 -10.34
CA GLY A 38 15.51 42.83 -11.53
C GLY A 38 15.75 41.38 -11.98
N GLY A 39 15.03 40.40 -11.41
CA GLY A 39 15.11 38.99 -11.82
C GLY A 39 14.06 38.67 -12.89
N GLY A 40 14.49 38.37 -14.12
CA GLY A 40 13.61 38.15 -15.28
C GLY A 40 12.53 37.07 -15.12
N ALA A 41 11.75 36.85 -16.20
CA ALA A 41 10.52 36.05 -16.25
C ALA A 41 10.59 34.61 -15.68
N VAL A 42 11.79 34.03 -15.56
CA VAL A 42 11.98 32.70 -14.94
C VAL A 42 11.68 32.71 -13.44
N ASN A 43 12.00 33.79 -12.72
CA ASN A 43 11.71 33.90 -11.29
C ASN A 43 10.19 33.96 -11.01
N TRP A 44 9.41 34.47 -11.95
CA TRP A 44 7.95 34.52 -11.88
C TRP A 44 7.32 33.13 -11.90
N SER A 45 7.81 32.25 -12.76
CA SER A 45 7.33 30.86 -12.83
C SER A 45 7.55 30.13 -11.51
N TYR A 46 8.71 30.28 -10.89
CA TYR A 46 8.99 29.69 -9.58
C TYR A 46 8.12 30.30 -8.48
N ALA A 47 7.93 31.62 -8.48
CA ALA A 47 7.08 32.32 -7.51
C ALA A 47 5.63 31.80 -7.51
N LEU A 48 5.10 31.41 -8.67
CA LEU A 48 3.77 30.80 -8.82
C LEU A 48 3.76 29.28 -8.61
N GLN A 49 4.83 28.60 -8.99
CA GLN A 49 4.98 27.15 -8.84
C GLN A 49 4.99 26.72 -7.37
N TRP A 50 5.64 27.49 -6.49
CA TRP A 50 5.69 27.17 -5.06
C TRP A 50 4.30 27.13 -4.38
N PRO A 51 3.43 28.15 -4.54
CA PRO A 51 2.03 28.10 -4.08
C PRO A 51 1.23 26.94 -4.69
N LEU A 52 1.42 26.65 -5.98
CA LEU A 52 0.75 25.52 -6.65
C LEU A 52 1.11 24.18 -5.99
N TYR A 53 2.39 23.95 -5.69
CA TYR A 53 2.83 22.76 -4.97
C TYR A 53 2.34 22.73 -3.51
N GLY A 54 2.33 23.87 -2.82
CA GLY A 54 1.74 23.99 -1.49
C GLY A 54 0.25 23.62 -1.49
N GLY A 55 -0.51 24.14 -2.44
CA GLY A 55 -1.93 23.83 -2.62
C GLY A 55 -2.18 22.37 -2.98
N MET A 56 -1.39 21.79 -3.88
CA MET A 56 -1.47 20.37 -4.24
C MET A 56 -1.18 19.48 -3.03
N GLY A 57 -0.12 19.78 -2.27
CA GLY A 57 0.22 19.06 -1.05
C GLY A 57 -0.89 19.15 0.00
N LEU A 58 -1.49 20.33 0.19
CA LEU A 58 -2.63 20.52 1.08
C LEU A 58 -3.84 19.71 0.61
N TRP A 59 -4.14 19.67 -0.68
CA TRP A 59 -5.23 18.85 -1.22
C TRP A 59 -5.01 17.36 -0.97
N PHE A 60 -3.81 16.84 -1.24
CA PHE A 60 -3.45 15.44 -0.94
C PHE A 60 -3.60 15.15 0.56
N TYR A 61 -3.19 16.09 1.41
CA TYR A 61 -3.36 15.96 2.85
C TYR A 61 -4.84 15.91 3.26
N LEU A 62 -5.67 16.83 2.76
CA LEU A 62 -7.11 16.83 3.03
C LEU A 62 -7.78 15.54 2.53
N ARG A 63 -7.35 15.02 1.39
CA ARG A 63 -7.80 13.73 0.88
C ARG A 63 -7.44 12.60 1.86
N MET A 64 -6.19 12.56 2.33
CA MET A 64 -5.74 11.58 3.31
C MET A 64 -6.53 11.66 4.62
N VAL A 65 -6.75 12.87 5.16
CA VAL A 65 -7.62 13.10 6.34
C VAL A 65 -9.02 12.55 6.10
N ARG A 66 -9.59 12.82 4.92
CA ARG A 66 -10.95 12.42 4.56
C ARG A 66 -11.07 10.90 4.37
N ASP A 67 -10.03 10.26 3.84
CA ASP A 67 -9.97 8.81 3.69
C ASP A 67 -9.85 8.12 5.06
N GLU A 68 -9.08 8.67 5.99
CA GLU A 68 -9.02 8.20 7.38
C GLU A 68 -10.36 8.37 8.11
N LEU A 69 -11.06 9.49 7.89
CA LEU A 69 -12.38 9.72 8.49
C LEU A 69 -13.45 8.76 7.96
N ARG A 70 -13.32 8.35 6.69
CA ARG A 70 -14.19 7.37 6.03
C ARG A 70 -13.81 5.92 6.34
N ARG A 71 -12.62 5.67 6.90
CA ARG A 71 -12.16 4.34 7.27
C ARG A 71 -13.04 3.81 8.41
N ALA A 72 -13.76 2.71 8.15
CA ALA A 72 -14.61 2.07 9.14
C ALA A 72 -13.78 1.66 10.38
N PRO A 73 -14.36 1.74 11.61
CA PRO A 73 -13.67 1.38 12.84
C PRO A 73 -13.21 -0.09 12.86
N ASP A 74 -13.85 -0.97 12.08
CA ASP A 74 -13.50 -2.39 11.97
C ASP A 74 -12.29 -2.69 11.07
N ALA A 75 -11.73 -1.67 10.39
CA ALA A 75 -10.54 -1.85 9.55
C ALA A 75 -9.22 -1.91 10.35
N ASP A 76 -9.29 -1.77 11.68
CA ASP A 76 -8.20 -1.97 12.63
C ASP A 76 -8.23 -3.37 13.29
N GLN A 77 -9.27 -4.19 13.03
CA GLN A 77 -9.09 -5.62 13.20
C GLN A 77 -8.00 -6.04 12.21
N PRO A 78 -6.90 -6.68 12.65
CA PRO A 78 -5.99 -7.32 11.73
C PRO A 78 -6.82 -8.36 11.00
N GLY A 79 -7.33 -7.98 9.83
CA GLY A 79 -7.92 -8.89 8.91
C GLY A 79 -6.82 -9.89 8.64
N ASN A 80 -6.96 -11.08 9.20
CA ASN A 80 -6.28 -12.29 8.78
C ASN A 80 -6.69 -12.65 7.33
N ALA A 81 -6.82 -11.66 6.46
CA ALA A 81 -6.67 -11.80 5.04
C ALA A 81 -5.17 -11.95 4.75
N VAL A 82 -4.55 -12.94 5.39
CA VAL A 82 -3.59 -13.75 4.65
C VAL A 82 -4.44 -14.29 3.51
N VAL A 83 -4.39 -13.62 2.36
CA VAL A 83 -4.82 -14.22 1.10
C VAL A 83 -3.79 -15.30 0.86
N LEU A 84 -3.89 -16.40 1.60
CA LEU A 84 -3.25 -17.64 1.23
C LEU A 84 -3.76 -17.86 -0.18
N TYR A 85 -2.85 -17.90 -1.14
CA TYR A 85 -3.18 -18.28 -2.51
C TYR A 85 -4.03 -19.56 -2.43
N GLN A 86 -5.33 -19.40 -2.64
CA GLN A 86 -6.24 -20.52 -2.64
C GLN A 86 -6.07 -21.15 -4.01
N ARG A 87 -5.21 -22.17 -4.09
CA ARG A 87 -4.94 -22.89 -5.32
C ARG A 87 -6.27 -23.21 -5.99
N PRO A 88 -6.51 -22.82 -7.25
CA PRO A 88 -7.71 -23.19 -7.96
C PRO A 88 -7.91 -24.70 -7.84
N ARG A 89 -9.00 -25.12 -7.20
CA ARG A 89 -9.36 -26.53 -7.11
C ARG A 89 -9.98 -26.90 -8.46
N ILE A 90 -9.19 -27.52 -9.31
CA ILE A 90 -9.69 -28.15 -10.54
C ILE A 90 -10.52 -29.35 -10.09
N ASP A 91 -11.80 -29.40 -10.47
CA ASP A 91 -12.66 -30.54 -10.17
C ASP A 91 -12.29 -31.69 -11.11
N THR A 92 -11.41 -32.57 -10.63
CA THR A 92 -10.98 -33.77 -11.34
C THR A 92 -11.81 -35.00 -10.96
N THR A 93 -12.99 -34.80 -10.36
CA THR A 93 -13.84 -35.89 -9.87
C THR A 93 -14.35 -36.70 -11.07
N GLY A 94 -13.88 -37.95 -11.18
CA GLY A 94 -14.27 -38.87 -12.26
C GLY A 94 -13.32 -38.94 -13.45
N ASP A 95 -12.15 -38.31 -13.39
CA ASP A 95 -11.13 -38.42 -14.43
C ASP A 95 -10.51 -39.84 -14.43
N PRO A 96 -10.71 -40.64 -15.51
CA PRO A 96 -10.18 -42.00 -15.59
C PRO A 96 -8.64 -42.04 -15.64
N GLU A 97 -7.98 -41.02 -16.19
CA GLU A 97 -6.51 -40.98 -16.26
C GLU A 97 -5.91 -40.78 -14.87
N LEU A 98 -6.51 -39.89 -14.07
CA LEU A 98 -6.05 -39.62 -12.71
C LEU A 98 -6.26 -40.83 -11.79
N ALA A 99 -7.37 -41.56 -11.97
CA ALA A 99 -7.64 -42.81 -11.25
C ALA A 99 -6.61 -43.90 -11.58
N ALA A 100 -6.28 -44.08 -12.88
CA ALA A 100 -5.27 -45.03 -13.33
C ALA A 100 -3.88 -44.65 -12.78
N TYR A 101 -3.53 -43.37 -12.79
CA TYR A 101 -2.27 -42.88 -12.26
C TYR A 101 -2.14 -43.11 -10.74
N ASN A 102 -3.21 -42.83 -9.98
CA ASN A 102 -3.21 -43.07 -8.53
C ASN A 102 -3.09 -44.56 -8.20
N ALA A 103 -3.71 -45.45 -8.98
CA ALA A 103 -3.55 -46.90 -8.83
C ALA A 103 -2.11 -47.35 -9.10
N TYR A 104 -1.48 -46.80 -10.14
CA TYR A 104 -0.07 -47.07 -10.45
C TYR A 104 0.87 -46.58 -9.34
N LEU A 105 0.63 -45.39 -8.78
CA LEU A 105 1.40 -44.88 -7.64
C LEU A 105 1.23 -45.76 -6.39
N ALA A 106 0.04 -46.29 -6.15
CA ALA A 106 -0.22 -47.21 -5.04
C ALA A 106 0.61 -48.50 -5.19
N GLU A 107 0.62 -49.08 -6.39
CA GLU A 107 1.44 -50.26 -6.68
C GLU A 107 2.93 -50.00 -6.48
N LEU A 108 3.44 -48.86 -6.96
CA LEU A 108 4.84 -48.47 -6.73
C LEU A 108 5.15 -48.30 -5.24
N ASN A 109 4.24 -47.71 -4.47
CA ASN A 109 4.42 -47.54 -3.04
C ASN A 109 4.46 -48.90 -2.30
N GLU A 110 3.59 -49.83 -2.66
CA GLU A 110 3.60 -51.19 -2.10
C GLU A 110 4.89 -51.94 -2.42
N ARG A 111 5.37 -51.85 -3.66
CA ARG A 111 6.66 -52.42 -4.07
C ARG A 111 7.82 -51.81 -3.29
N ALA A 112 7.83 -50.49 -3.14
CA ALA A 112 8.87 -49.77 -2.39
C ALA A 112 8.85 -50.12 -0.89
N LEU A 113 7.67 -50.24 -0.28
CA LEU A 113 7.51 -50.67 1.11
C LEU A 113 7.95 -52.12 1.31
N GLY A 114 7.61 -53.02 0.39
CA GLY A 114 8.06 -54.41 0.39
C GLY A 114 9.58 -54.54 0.25
N GLN A 115 10.20 -53.75 -0.63
CA GLN A 115 11.66 -53.68 -0.76
C GLN A 115 12.34 -53.16 0.52
N ARG A 116 11.77 -52.12 1.15
CA ARG A 116 12.28 -51.57 2.42
C ARG A 116 12.19 -52.57 3.57
N ALA A 117 11.11 -53.36 3.63
CA ALA A 117 10.93 -54.41 4.63
C ALA A 117 11.92 -55.57 4.44
N GLY A 118 12.28 -55.90 3.20
CA GLY A 118 13.27 -56.95 2.87
C GLY A 118 14.73 -56.55 3.03
N HIS A 119 15.07 -55.25 3.03
CA HIS A 119 16.44 -54.73 3.23
C HIS A 119 16.77 -54.37 4.70
N GLY A 120 15.83 -54.55 5.62
CA GLY A 120 16.00 -54.26 7.06
C GLY A 120 16.31 -55.47 7.94
N GLN A 121 16.62 -56.65 7.36
CA GLN A 121 17.12 -57.83 8.06
C GLN A 121 18.60 -58.09 7.74
#